data_AF-A0A251S9P8-F1
#
_entry.id   AF-A0A251S9P8-F1
#
_cell.length_a   1.000
_cell.length_b   1.000
_cell.length_c   1.000
_cell.angle_alpha   90.00
_cell.angle_beta   90.00
_cell.angle_gamma   90.00
#
_symmetry.space_group_name_H-M   'P 1'
#
loop_
_entity.id
_entity.type
_entity.pdbx_description
1 polymer ?
#
loop_
_entity_poly.entity_id
_entity_poly.type
_entity_poly.pdbx_seq_one_letter_code
_entity_poly.pdbx_strand_id
1 'polypeptide(L)'
;MIFGDFDFGPNVVTTPLVQKIPKTYYHMTFEGFSVGDKRISISDNLNSTKPLLKGNMIIDSGTTLTMQPPKQYDEFETAIKEAINLRTIKDPQKVLNLCYRSAKVTKMPKVTMHFDPTDVELSRDNVFVTVSKPPSPQ
;
A
#
# COMPACT_ATOMS: atom_id res chain seq x y z
N MET A 1 -15.03 1.11 -17.03
CA MET A 1 -15.86 1.80 -16.02
C MET A 1 -17.31 1.49 -16.33
N ILE A 2 -18.08 1.08 -15.32
CA ILE A 2 -19.50 0.74 -15.44
C ILE A 2 -20.27 1.72 -14.56
N PHE A 3 -21.41 2.22 -15.03
CA PHE A 3 -22.30 3.09 -14.26
C PHE A 3 -23.64 2.35 -14.06
N GLY A 4 -24.09 2.26 -12.82
CA GLY A 4 -25.28 1.49 -12.45
C GLY A 4 -24.98 0.45 -11.38
N ASP A 5 -25.91 -0.47 -11.17
CA ASP A 5 -25.72 -1.61 -10.28
C ASP A 5 -24.93 -2.73 -10.96
N PHE A 6 -24.21 -3.50 -10.17
CA PHE A 6 -23.40 -4.62 -10.65
C PHE A 6 -23.33 -5.71 -9.59
N ASP A 7 -23.48 -6.97 -10.01
CA ASP A 7 -23.38 -8.12 -9.13
C ASP A 7 -21.91 -8.43 -8.83
N PHE A 8 -21.52 -8.29 -7.57
CA PHE A 8 -20.14 -8.50 -7.13
C PHE A 8 -19.78 -9.99 -7.18
N GLY A 9 -18.58 -10.31 -7.68
CA GLY A 9 -18.06 -11.67 -7.59
C GLY A 9 -17.87 -12.14 -6.14
N PRO A 10 -17.73 -13.44 -5.88
CA PRO A 10 -17.75 -14.03 -4.53
C PRO A 10 -16.59 -13.59 -3.61
N ASN A 11 -15.56 -12.94 -4.15
CA ASN A 11 -14.34 -12.55 -3.42
C ASN A 11 -14.23 -11.03 -3.21
N VAL A 12 -15.35 -10.31 -3.30
CA VAL A 12 -15.37 -8.86 -3.06
C VAL A 12 -15.50 -8.59 -1.56
N VAL A 13 -14.64 -7.70 -1.07
CA VAL A 13 -14.72 -7.15 0.28
C VAL A 13 -15.23 -5.71 0.24
N THR A 14 -15.81 -5.23 1.35
CA THR A 14 -16.38 -3.89 1.44
C THR A 14 -15.87 -3.14 2.68
N THR A 15 -15.69 -1.84 2.53
CA THR A 15 -15.42 -0.92 3.63
C THR A 15 -16.32 0.31 3.48
N PRO A 16 -16.87 0.86 4.59
CA PRO A 16 -17.72 2.04 4.51
C PRO A 16 -16.96 3.27 3.99
N LEU A 17 -17.58 3.99 3.06
CA LEU A 17 -17.11 5.33 2.71
C LEU A 17 -17.42 6.30 3.86
N VAL A 18 -16.42 7.12 4.20
CA VAL A 18 -16.53 8.15 5.24
C VAL A 18 -16.79 9.49 4.57
N GLN A 19 -17.88 10.14 4.94
CA GLN A 19 -18.17 11.47 4.41
C GLN A 19 -17.36 12.53 5.16
N LYS A 20 -16.60 13.35 4.42
CA LYS A 20 -15.89 14.54 4.94
C LYS A 20 -16.44 15.82 4.31
N ILE A 21 -16.11 16.95 4.93
CA ILE A 21 -16.47 18.29 4.45
C ILE A 21 -15.16 18.99 4.01
N PRO A 22 -15.07 19.45 2.75
CA PRO A 22 -16.09 19.34 1.68
C PRO A 22 -16.23 17.91 1.13
N LYS A 23 -17.37 17.59 0.51
CA LYS A 23 -17.70 16.25 -0.02
C LYS A 23 -17.07 16.00 -1.40
N THR A 24 -15.75 16.13 -1.49
CA THR A 24 -15.02 16.10 -2.78
C THR A 24 -14.37 14.76 -3.09
N TYR A 25 -14.06 13.94 -2.08
CA TYR A 25 -13.32 12.71 -2.25
C TYR A 25 -14.04 11.50 -1.65
N TYR A 26 -13.66 10.32 -2.14
CA TYR A 26 -14.03 9.05 -1.53
C TYR A 26 -13.05 8.74 -0.41
N HIS A 27 -13.47 8.96 0.83
CA HIS A 27 -12.64 8.62 1.97
C HIS A 27 -12.99 7.25 2.53
N MET A 28 -11.97 6.55 3.05
CA MET A 28 -12.12 5.34 3.83
C MET A 28 -11.26 5.41 5.10
N THR A 29 -11.55 4.53 6.05
CA THR A 29 -10.76 4.42 7.28
C THR A 29 -9.69 3.36 7.07
N PHE A 30 -8.44 3.82 6.95
CA PHE A 30 -7.25 2.99 6.86
C PHE A 30 -6.66 2.82 8.25
N GLU A 31 -6.28 1.61 8.64
CA GLU A 31 -5.73 1.29 9.96
C GLU A 31 -4.22 1.07 9.95
N GLY A 32 -3.68 0.58 8.84
CA GLY A 32 -2.27 0.28 8.68
C GLY A 32 -1.97 -0.85 7.69
N PHE A 33 -0.71 -1.28 7.65
CA PHE A 33 -0.24 -2.36 6.79
C PHE A 33 0.26 -3.54 7.62
N SER A 34 0.31 -4.73 7.02
CA SER A 34 1.17 -5.81 7.48
C SER A 34 2.10 -6.25 6.35
N VAL A 35 3.36 -6.52 6.69
CA VAL A 35 4.37 -7.13 5.81
C VAL A 35 4.83 -8.42 6.47
N GLY A 36 4.40 -9.57 5.93
CA GLY A 36 4.46 -10.83 6.66
C GLY A 36 3.76 -10.70 8.01
N ASP A 37 4.47 -11.00 9.09
CA ASP A 37 3.93 -10.93 10.46
C ASP A 37 4.12 -9.55 11.12
N LYS A 38 4.77 -8.60 10.44
CA LYS A 38 5.06 -7.26 10.99
C LYS A 38 3.93 -6.29 10.66
N ARG A 39 3.13 -5.93 11.69
CA ARG A 39 2.07 -4.92 11.59
C ARG A 39 2.60 -3.50 11.82
N ILE A 40 2.24 -2.59 10.93
CA ILE A 40 2.57 -1.17 10.92
C ILE A 40 1.26 -0.41 11.03
N SER A 41 0.94 0.12 12.21
CA SER A 41 -0.32 0.80 12.47
C SER A 41 -0.17 2.31 12.24
N ILE A 42 -1.25 2.99 11.86
CA ILE A 42 -1.25 4.45 11.71
C ILE A 42 -1.11 5.18 13.06
N SER A 43 -1.45 4.52 14.17
CA SER A 43 -1.39 5.11 15.49
C SER A 43 0.03 5.61 15.82
N ASP A 44 0.12 6.87 16.23
CA ASP A 44 1.33 7.39 16.83
C ASP A 44 1.64 6.58 18.10
N ASN A 45 2.73 5.81 18.06
CA ASN A 45 3.35 5.12 19.20
C ASN A 45 3.66 6.03 20.42
N LEU A 46 3.28 7.32 20.37
CA LEU A 46 3.44 8.32 21.42
C LEU A 46 2.18 8.52 22.26
N ASN A 47 0.98 8.14 21.78
CA ASN A 47 -0.26 8.25 22.55
C ASN A 47 -1.29 7.21 22.09
N SER A 48 -1.19 6.00 22.65
CA SER A 48 -2.12 4.87 22.44
C SER A 48 -3.59 5.19 22.80
N THR A 49 -3.88 6.38 23.31
CA THR A 49 -5.20 6.89 23.71
C THR A 49 -5.90 7.75 22.65
N LYS A 50 -5.23 8.16 21.56
CA LYS A 50 -5.91 8.89 20.48
C LYS A 50 -6.64 7.91 19.56
N PRO A 51 -7.97 8.07 19.38
CA PRO A 51 -8.70 7.23 18.44
C PRO A 51 -8.22 7.47 17.00
N LEU A 52 -8.19 6.40 16.21
CA LEU A 52 -7.90 6.46 14.79
C LEU A 52 -8.86 7.43 14.10
N LEU A 53 -8.33 8.40 13.36
CA LEU A 53 -9.15 9.35 12.62
C LEU A 53 -9.83 8.64 11.45
N LYS A 54 -11.17 8.54 11.48
CA LYS A 54 -11.94 7.96 10.36
C LYS A 54 -11.79 8.78 9.08
N GLY A 55 -11.85 8.09 7.94
CA GLY A 55 -11.74 8.73 6.61
C GLY A 55 -10.35 9.32 6.31
N ASN A 56 -9.29 8.76 6.91
CA ASN A 56 -7.91 9.21 6.81
C ASN A 56 -7.21 8.83 5.48
N MET A 57 -7.85 8.05 4.61
CA MET A 57 -7.33 7.72 3.27
C MET A 57 -8.33 8.13 2.19
N ILE A 58 -7.82 8.55 1.03
CA ILE A 58 -8.61 8.88 -0.17
C ILE A 58 -8.38 7.79 -1.23
N ILE A 59 -9.45 7.39 -1.94
CA ILE A 59 -9.34 6.68 -3.21
C ILE A 59 -9.21 7.70 -4.34
N ASP A 60 -8.12 7.64 -5.08
CA ASP A 60 -7.89 8.52 -6.22
C ASP A 60 -7.29 7.76 -7.40
N SER A 61 -8.13 7.44 -8.40
CA SER A 61 -7.67 6.82 -9.65
C SER A 61 -6.84 7.76 -10.53
N GLY A 62 -6.79 9.06 -10.21
CA GLY A 62 -5.94 10.04 -10.86
C GLY A 62 -4.48 9.99 -10.40
N THR A 63 -4.18 9.20 -9.36
CA THR A 63 -2.84 9.04 -8.81
C THR A 63 -2.32 7.60 -9.00
N THR A 64 -1.11 7.46 -9.55
CA THR A 64 -0.52 6.13 -9.83
C THR A 64 -0.02 5.40 -8.58
N LEU A 65 0.59 6.12 -7.63
CA LEU A 65 1.23 5.55 -6.44
C LEU A 65 0.40 5.82 -5.18
N THR A 66 0.39 4.86 -4.25
CA THR A 66 -0.19 5.10 -2.93
C THR A 66 0.75 5.95 -2.08
N MET A 67 0.30 7.15 -1.72
CA MET A 67 1.07 8.08 -0.88
C MET A 67 0.76 7.85 0.59
N GLN A 68 1.81 7.74 1.42
CA GLN A 68 1.70 7.57 2.87
C GLN A 68 2.47 8.67 3.60
N PRO A 69 2.07 9.05 4.82
CA PRO A 69 2.87 9.91 5.67
C PRO A 69 4.31 9.36 5.84
N PRO A 70 5.34 10.22 5.87
CA PRO A 70 6.74 9.79 5.78
C PRO A 70 7.12 8.68 6.77
N LYS A 71 6.73 8.82 8.04
CA LYS A 71 7.02 7.83 9.08
C LYS A 71 6.45 6.44 8.77
N GLN A 72 5.20 6.38 8.30
CA GLN A 72 4.54 5.11 7.97
C GLN A 72 5.15 4.49 6.71
N TYR A 73 5.51 5.32 5.72
CA TYR A 73 6.25 4.86 4.55
C TYR A 73 7.62 4.30 4.94
N ASP A 74 8.38 4.96 5.80
CA ASP A 74 9.72 4.52 6.21
C ASP A 74 9.68 3.18 6.97
N GLU A 75 8.69 3.00 7.85
CA GLU A 75 8.44 1.74 8.55
C GLU A 75 8.05 0.62 7.57
N PHE A 76 7.20 0.92 6.58
CA PHE A 76 6.81 -0.01 5.52
C PHE A 76 7.98 -0.39 4.61
N GLU A 77 8.76 0.58 4.14
CA GLU A 77 9.95 0.34 3.32
C GLU A 77 10.95 -0.54 4.07
N THR A 78 11.18 -0.26 5.35
CA THR A 78 12.08 -1.05 6.20
C THR A 78 11.58 -2.48 6.34
N ALA A 79 10.30 -2.69 6.61
CA ALA A 79 9.71 -4.02 6.71
C ALA A 79 9.82 -4.82 5.40
N ILE A 80 9.59 -4.18 4.25
CA ILE A 80 9.77 -4.80 2.93
C ILE A 80 11.25 -5.17 2.69
N LYS A 81 12.18 -4.29 3.06
CA LYS A 81 13.62 -4.53 2.93
C LYS A 81 14.08 -5.71 3.76
N GLU A 82 13.66 -5.77 5.01
CA GLU A 82 13.94 -6.88 5.92
C GLU A 82 13.36 -8.19 5.39
N ALA A 83 12.10 -8.18 4.91
CA ALA A 83 11.41 -9.38 4.47
C ALA A 83 11.95 -9.94 3.14
N ILE A 84 12.32 -9.08 2.19
CA ILE A 84 12.92 -9.49 0.91
C ILE A 84 14.39 -9.86 1.10
N ASN A 85 15.11 -9.16 1.97
CA ASN A 85 16.52 -9.39 2.30
C ASN A 85 17.43 -9.54 1.07
N LEU A 86 17.29 -8.63 0.10
CA LEU A 86 18.13 -8.57 -1.10
C LEU A 86 18.83 -7.21 -1.21
N ARG A 87 19.92 -7.18 -1.98
CA ARG A 87 20.61 -5.94 -2.32
C ARG A 87 19.67 -5.00 -3.09
N THR A 88 19.47 -3.81 -2.54
CA THR A 88 18.75 -2.72 -3.20
C THR A 88 19.63 -2.06 -4.27
N ILE A 89 18.98 -1.43 -5.26
CA ILE A 89 19.62 -0.60 -6.27
C ILE A 89 19.00 0.80 -6.24
N LYS A 90 19.73 1.79 -6.74
CA LYS A 90 19.19 3.14 -6.88
C LYS A 90 18.22 3.18 -8.06
N ASP A 91 17.12 3.90 -7.89
CA ASP A 91 16.25 4.27 -9.00
C ASP A 91 17.01 5.21 -9.96
N PRO A 92 17.17 4.87 -11.26
CA PRO A 92 17.77 5.76 -12.24
C PRO A 92 17.05 7.11 -12.34
N GLN A 93 15.73 7.15 -12.12
CA GLN A 93 14.92 8.36 -12.19
C GLN A 93 14.88 9.15 -10.88
N LYS A 94 15.40 8.57 -9.77
CA LYS A 94 15.40 9.14 -8.42
C LYS A 94 14.00 9.53 -7.91
N VAL A 95 12.96 8.83 -8.36
CA VAL A 95 11.57 9.01 -7.93
C VAL A 95 11.22 8.01 -6.82
N LEU A 96 11.73 6.78 -6.91
CA LEU A 96 11.44 5.71 -5.96
C LEU A 96 12.59 5.50 -4.98
N ASN A 97 12.25 5.26 -3.71
CA ASN A 97 13.24 5.06 -2.64
C ASN A 97 13.77 3.61 -2.59
N LEU A 98 12.96 2.64 -3.01
CA LEU A 98 13.28 1.21 -2.94
C LEU A 98 13.15 0.51 -4.29
N CYS A 99 14.30 0.10 -4.84
CA CYS A 99 14.36 -0.67 -6.07
C CYS A 99 15.19 -1.95 -5.89
N TYR A 100 14.82 -2.99 -6.63
CA TYR A 100 15.52 -4.27 -6.70
C TYR A 100 15.77 -4.67 -8.15
N ARG A 101 16.71 -5.58 -8.37
CA ARG A 101 16.79 -6.32 -9.64
C ARG A 101 15.64 -7.33 -9.67
N SER A 102 14.67 -7.13 -10.56
CA SER A 102 13.44 -7.94 -10.64
C SER A 102 13.71 -9.46 -10.67
N ALA A 103 14.71 -9.88 -11.46
CA ALA A 103 15.13 -11.28 -11.58
C ALA A 103 15.68 -11.91 -10.28
N LYS A 104 16.06 -11.10 -9.29
CA LYS A 104 16.53 -11.58 -7.99
C LYS A 104 15.38 -11.74 -6.98
N VAL A 105 14.27 -11.02 -7.18
CA VAL A 105 13.10 -11.08 -6.29
C VAL A 105 12.20 -12.25 -6.74
N THR A 106 12.49 -13.43 -6.20
CA THR A 106 11.77 -14.68 -6.52
C THR A 106 10.55 -14.91 -5.63
N LYS A 107 10.55 -14.38 -4.42
CA LYS A 107 9.44 -14.46 -3.47
C LYS A 107 9.12 -13.06 -2.94
N MET A 108 7.84 -12.74 -2.92
CA MET A 108 7.32 -11.52 -2.33
C MET A 108 6.79 -11.81 -0.93
N PRO A 109 7.06 -10.97 0.08
CA PRO A 109 6.34 -11.05 1.33
C PRO A 109 4.85 -10.82 1.08
N LYS A 110 4.01 -11.46 1.89
CA LYS A 110 2.59 -11.12 1.94
C LYS A 110 2.46 -9.69 2.44
N VAL A 111 1.72 -8.87 1.71
CA VAL A 111 1.41 -7.48 2.09
C VAL A 111 -0.09 -7.33 2.20
N THR A 112 -0.56 -6.78 3.30
CA THR A 112 -2.00 -6.58 3.55
C THR A 112 -2.24 -5.13 3.97
N MET A 113 -3.21 -4.49 3.34
CA MET A 113 -3.77 -3.22 3.80
C MET A 113 -4.96 -3.51 4.71
N HIS A 114 -4.97 -2.90 5.89
CA HIS A 114 -6.04 -3.04 6.87
C HIS A 114 -6.94 -1.80 6.82
N PHE A 115 -8.22 -2.01 6.58
CA PHE A 115 -9.26 -0.99 6.62
C PHE A 115 -10.30 -1.37 7.69
N ASP A 116 -11.06 -0.40 8.18
CA ASP A 116 -12.21 -0.69 9.07
C ASP A 116 -13.40 -1.15 8.19
N PRO A 117 -13.90 -2.41 8.26
CA PRO A 117 -13.44 -3.56 9.06
C PRO A 117 -12.80 -4.68 8.20
N THR A 118 -12.26 -4.36 7.01
CA THR A 118 -11.80 -5.35 6.04
C THR A 118 -10.31 -5.26 5.73
N ASP A 119 -9.74 -6.41 5.38
CA ASP A 119 -8.38 -6.53 4.90
C ASP A 119 -8.34 -6.73 3.39
N VAL A 120 -7.32 -6.17 2.74
CA VAL A 120 -7.04 -6.37 1.31
C VAL A 120 -5.59 -6.83 1.15
N GLU A 121 -5.41 -8.06 0.68
CA GLU A 121 -4.08 -8.57 0.33
C GLU A 121 -3.63 -7.99 -1.01
N LEU A 122 -2.40 -7.46 -1.04
CA LEU A 122 -1.81 -6.84 -2.22
C LEU A 122 -0.98 -7.86 -2.98
N SER A 123 -1.20 -7.91 -4.30
CA SER A 123 -0.34 -8.67 -5.20
C SER A 123 1.00 -7.96 -5.44
N ARG A 124 1.96 -8.65 -6.04
CA ARG A 124 3.26 -8.08 -6.44
C ARG A 124 3.11 -6.78 -7.24
N ASP A 125 2.16 -6.76 -8.17
CA ASP A 125 1.95 -5.64 -9.09
C ASP A 125 1.29 -4.43 -8.41
N ASN A 126 0.69 -4.63 -7.23
CA ASN A 126 0.20 -3.53 -6.40
C ASN A 126 1.29 -2.91 -5.52
N VAL A 127 2.37 -3.65 -5.23
CA VAL A 127 3.45 -3.21 -4.33
C VAL A 127 4.67 -2.68 -5.11
N PHE A 128 4.99 -3.26 -6.26
CA PHE A 128 6.16 -2.89 -7.07
C PHE A 128 5.78 -2.55 -8.50
N VAL A 129 6.45 -1.53 -9.05
CA VAL A 129 6.37 -1.16 -10.46
C VAL A 129 7.67 -1.53 -11.18
N THR A 130 7.55 -2.03 -12.41
CA THR A 130 8.72 -2.29 -13.27
C THR A 130 9.17 -0.99 -13.92
N VAL A 131 10.34 -0.48 -13.53
CA VAL A 131 10.88 0.80 -14.03
C VAL A 131 11.83 0.64 -15.23
N SER A 132 12.31 -0.56 -15.50
CA SER A 132 13.20 -0.83 -16.65
C SER A 132 13.12 -2.30 -17.06
N LYS A 133 13.40 -2.57 -18.34
CA LYS A 133 13.57 -3.96 -18.82
C LYS A 133 14.85 -4.55 -18.22
N PRO A 134 14.87 -5.86 -17.92
CA PRO A 134 16.13 -6.52 -17.60
C PRO A 134 17.11 -6.33 -18.76
N PRO A 135 18.41 -6.13 -18.48
CA PRO A 135 19.41 -6.12 -19.53
C PRO A 135 19.31 -7.42 -20.32
N SER A 136 19.39 -7.32 -21.65
CA SER A 136 19.41 -8.49 -22.52
C SER A 136 20.52 -9.43 -22.07
N PRO A 137 20.29 -10.76 -22.05
CA PRO A 137 21.39 -11.69 -21.83
C PRO A 137 22.47 -11.42 -22.88
N GLN A 138 23.68 -11.11 -22.42
CA GLN A 138 24.88 -11.10 -23.26
C GLN A 138 25.26 -12.53 -23.62
#